data_AF-A0A936NCB0-F1
#
_entry.id   AF-A0A936NCB0-F1
#
_cell.length_a   1.000
_cell.length_b   1.000
_cell.length_c   1.000
_cell.angle_alpha   90.00
_cell.angle_beta   90.00
_cell.angle_gamma   90.00
#
_symmetry.space_group_name_H-M   'P 1'
#
loop_
_entity.id
_entity.type
_entity.pdbx_description
1 polymer ?
#
loop_
_entity_poly.entity_id
_entity_poly.type
_entity_poly.pdbx_seq_one_letter_code
_entity_poly.pdbx_strand_id
1 'polypeptide(L)'
;MKSPVPRPKIWRFDRLITEHAFDKLRHIDCTFAEFDAVLARSTVIEETVISEGNVKELILMIDWIRPLHAVVVVDDRREEERIVTVYEPHDDLWDEGYRVRR
;
A
#
# COMPACT_ATOMS: atom_id res chain seq x y z
N MET A 1 0.55 5.26 -19.21
CA MET A 1 1.30 3.99 -19.43
C MET A 1 0.79 2.98 -18.43
N LYS A 2 0.39 1.78 -18.84
CA LYS A 2 0.07 0.68 -17.91
C LYS A 2 1.37 0.26 -17.22
N SER A 3 1.44 0.47 -15.91
CA SER A 3 2.60 0.16 -15.06
C SER A 3 2.85 -1.36 -14.97
N PRO A 4 4.08 -1.78 -14.61
CA PRO A 4 4.57 -3.14 -14.75
C PRO A 4 3.92 -4.12 -13.76
N VAL A 5 4.07 -5.40 -14.08
CA VAL A 5 3.69 -6.60 -13.30
C VAL A 5 4.05 -6.50 -11.80
N PRO A 6 3.27 -7.12 -10.90
CA PRO A 6 3.52 -7.14 -9.46
C PRO A 6 4.98 -7.34 -9.09
N ARG A 7 5.52 -6.45 -8.25
CA ARG A 7 6.90 -6.50 -7.74
C ARG A 7 6.93 -6.38 -6.22
N PRO A 8 7.90 -6.98 -5.52
CA PRO A 8 8.09 -6.73 -4.10
C PRO A 8 8.24 -5.24 -3.82
N LYS A 9 7.59 -4.76 -2.75
CA LYS A 9 7.79 -3.40 -2.27
C LYS A 9 9.16 -3.30 -1.61
N ILE A 10 10.02 -2.45 -2.18
CA ILE A 10 11.27 -2.04 -1.56
C ILE A 10 11.04 -0.67 -0.93
N TRP A 11 11.19 -0.60 0.38
CA TRP A 11 11.16 0.64 1.16
C TRP A 11 12.55 1.25 1.12
N ARG A 12 12.66 2.46 0.55
CA ARG A 12 13.90 3.20 0.34
C ARG A 12 14.12 4.26 1.42
N PHE A 13 13.04 4.77 1.98
CA PHE A 13 13.06 5.86 2.95
C PHE A 13 12.24 5.53 4.21
N ASP A 14 12.26 6.47 5.15
CA ASP A 14 11.48 6.37 6.38
C ASP A 14 9.98 6.27 6.08
N ARG A 15 9.34 5.35 6.81
CA ARG A 15 7.93 5.05 6.66
C ARG A 15 7.12 5.93 7.58
N LEU A 16 6.22 6.71 7.01
CA LEU A 16 5.29 7.55 7.75
C LEU A 16 3.87 7.05 7.54
N ILE A 17 3.08 7.00 8.60
CA ILE A 17 1.64 6.71 8.52
C ILE A 17 0.87 8.00 8.77
N THR A 18 -0.11 8.30 7.93
CA THR A 18 -1.03 9.41 8.18
C THR A 18 -1.99 9.06 9.31
N GLU A 19 -2.53 10.07 9.99
CA GLU A 19 -3.62 9.89 10.95
C GLU A 19 -4.80 9.13 10.32
N HIS A 20 -5.17 9.47 9.08
CA HIS A 20 -6.21 8.77 8.34
C HIS A 20 -5.93 7.28 8.15
N ALA A 21 -4.71 6.90 7.75
CA ALA A 21 -4.34 5.50 7.60
C ALA A 21 -4.33 4.77 8.95
N PHE A 22 -3.84 5.43 10.01
CA PHE A 22 -3.85 4.88 11.36
C PHE A 22 -5.28 4.62 11.86
N ASP A 23 -6.20 5.56 11.63
CA ASP A 23 -7.61 5.38 11.96
C ASP A 23 -8.23 4.22 11.19
N LYS A 24 -7.90 4.07 9.91
CA LYS A 24 -8.38 2.93 9.10
C LYS A 24 -7.93 1.59 9.65
N LEU A 25 -6.68 1.46 10.08
CA LEU A 25 -6.18 0.24 10.74
C LEU A 25 -7.03 -0.12 11.96
N ARG A 26 -7.37 0.87 12.80
CA ARG A 26 -8.25 0.66 13.95
C ARG A 26 -9.65 0.21 13.56
N HIS A 27 -10.21 0.73 12.46
CA HIS A 27 -11.54 0.36 12.00
C HIS A 27 -11.63 -1.09 11.51
N ILE A 28 -10.53 -1.64 10.99
CA ILE A 28 -10.43 -3.04 10.53
C ILE A 28 -9.84 -3.97 11.60
N ASP A 29 -9.77 -3.51 12.85
CA ASP A 29 -9.21 -4.25 13.99
C ASP A 29 -7.79 -4.78 13.74
N CYS A 30 -6.95 -3.96 13.10
CA CYS A 30 -5.55 -4.25 12.85
C CYS A 30 -4.67 -3.33 13.69
N THR A 31 -3.80 -3.91 14.52
CA THR A 31 -2.82 -3.13 15.27
C THR A 31 -1.70 -2.64 14.35
N PHE A 32 -1.01 -1.58 14.77
CA PHE A 32 0.13 -1.10 14.00
C PHE A 32 1.27 -2.12 13.91
N ALA A 33 1.53 -2.89 14.97
CA ALA A 33 2.60 -3.90 14.98
C ALA A 33 2.32 -5.03 13.98
N GLU A 34 1.07 -5.47 13.91
CA GLU A 34 0.58 -6.45 12.94
C GLU A 34 0.72 -5.94 11.50
N PHE A 35 0.27 -4.71 11.26
CA PHE A 35 0.42 -4.06 9.96
C PHE A 35 1.88 -3.91 9.56
N ASP A 36 2.74 -3.47 10.47
CA ASP A 36 4.17 -3.28 10.23
C ASP A 36 4.87 -4.59 9.85
N ALA A 37 4.52 -5.70 10.51
CA ALA A 37 5.05 -7.02 10.22
C ALA A 37 4.76 -7.48 8.78
N VAL A 38 3.58 -7.14 8.24
CA VAL A 38 3.20 -7.54 6.87
C VAL A 38 3.67 -6.56 5.78
N LEU A 39 3.94 -5.29 6.13
CA LEU A 39 4.48 -4.31 5.17
C LEU A 39 5.81 -4.76 4.55
N ALA A 40 6.63 -5.48 5.32
CA ALA A 40 7.92 -6.02 4.86
C ALA A 40 7.79 -7.04 3.71
N ARG A 41 6.60 -7.64 3.53
CA ARG A 41 6.32 -8.65 2.50
C ARG A 41 5.32 -8.18 1.45
N SER A 42 5.04 -6.87 1.43
CA SER A 42 4.06 -6.30 0.52
C SER A 42 4.54 -6.29 -0.93
N THR A 43 3.58 -6.29 -1.86
CA THR A 43 3.82 -6.26 -3.31
C THR A 43 3.20 -5.00 -3.89
N VAL A 44 3.96 -4.22 -4.65
CA VAL A 44 3.41 -3.13 -5.48
C VAL A 44 2.65 -3.75 -6.64
N ILE A 45 1.37 -3.42 -6.75
CA ILE A 45 0.45 -3.93 -7.80
C ILE A 45 0.01 -2.85 -8.78
N GLU A 46 0.08 -1.59 -8.38
CA GLU A 46 -0.19 -0.43 -9.25
C GLU A 46 0.81 0.67 -8.90
N GLU A 47 1.26 1.41 -9.91
CA GLU A 47 2.17 2.54 -9.73
C GLU A 47 1.72 3.68 -10.65
N THR A 48 1.65 4.90 -10.13
CA THR A 48 1.29 6.10 -10.89
C THR A 48 2.22 7.25 -10.50
N VAL A 49 2.94 7.82 -11.47
CA VAL A 49 3.70 9.06 -11.27
C VAL A 49 2.71 10.21 -11.05
N ILE A 50 2.84 10.91 -9.92
CA ILE A 50 1.97 12.04 -9.56
C ILE A 50 2.64 13.37 -9.94
N SER A 51 3.96 13.48 -9.71
CA SER A 51 4.78 14.60 -10.15
C SER A 51 6.25 14.18 -10.20
N GLU A 52 7.16 15.08 -10.60
CA GLU A 52 8.59 14.80 -10.62
C GLU A 52 9.10 14.38 -9.23
N GLY A 53 9.73 13.22 -9.15
CA GLY A 53 10.21 12.61 -7.89
C GLY A 53 9.10 12.12 -6.95
N ASN A 54 7.85 12.02 -7.42
CA ASN A 54 6.72 11.61 -6.60
C ASN A 54 5.88 10.52 -7.28
N VAL A 55 5.78 9.37 -6.62
CA VAL A 55 5.08 8.20 -7.12
C VAL A 55 4.04 7.73 -6.12
N LYS A 56 2.83 7.44 -6.61
CA LYS A 56 1.80 6.73 -5.87
C LYS A 56 1.92 5.24 -6.18
N GLU A 57 2.16 4.44 -5.16
CA GLU A 57 2.10 2.98 -5.24
C GLU A 57 0.85 2.47 -4.54
N LEU A 58 0.18 1.50 -5.15
CA LEU A 58 -0.77 0.64 -4.46
C LEU A 58 -0.05 -0.66 -4.11
N ILE A 59 0.03 -0.97 -2.82
CA ILE A 59 0.62 -2.20 -2.33
C ILE A 59 -0.44 -3.16 -1.81
N LEU A 60 -0.18 -4.44 -2.01
CA LEU A 60 -1.00 -5.56 -1.57
C LEU A 60 -0.23 -6.40 -0.55
N MET A 61 -0.91 -6.75 0.55
CA MET A 61 -0.45 -7.67 1.59
C MET A 61 -1.45 -8.82 1.68
N ILE A 62 -1.05 -10.03 1.25
CA ILE A 62 -1.88 -11.25 1.31
C ILE A 62 -1.54 -12.11 2.54
N ASP A 63 -0.31 -12.03 3.06
CA ASP A 63 0.17 -12.83 4.20
C ASP A 63 -0.44 -12.40 5.56
N TRP A 64 -1.52 -11.61 5.54
CA TRP A 64 -2.30 -11.18 6.71
C TRP A 64 -3.55 -12.07 6.84
N ILE A 65 -4.22 -12.03 8.00
CA ILE A 65 -5.49 -12.76 8.23
C ILE A 65 -6.52 -12.42 7.13
N ARG A 66 -6.44 -11.21 6.56
CA ARG A 66 -7.24 -10.72 5.45
C ARG A 66 -6.36 -10.01 4.42
N PRO A 67 -6.68 -10.01 3.13
CA PRO A 67 -5.96 -9.20 2.16
C PRO A 67 -6.08 -7.72 2.51
N LEU A 68 -4.97 -6.97 2.41
CA LEU A 68 -4.97 -5.53 2.62
C LEU A 68 -4.37 -4.80 1.41
N HIS A 69 -5.00 -3.70 1.05
CA HIS A 69 -4.45 -2.67 0.18
C HIS A 69 -3.99 -1.49 1.00
N ALA A 70 -2.84 -0.93 0.63
CA ALA A 70 -2.40 0.36 1.14
C ALA A 70 -1.90 1.24 0.00
N VAL A 71 -2.20 2.54 0.09
CA VAL A 71 -1.66 3.53 -0.84
C VAL A 71 -0.45 4.19 -0.20
N VAL A 72 0.68 4.11 -0.88
CA VAL A 72 1.95 4.71 -0.47
C VAL A 72 2.30 5.83 -1.44
N VAL A 73 2.68 6.99 -0.91
CA VAL A 73 3.31 8.05 -1.70
C VAL A 73 4.80 8.03 -1.39
N VAL A 74 5.60 7.79 -2.41
CA VAL A 74 7.06 7.89 -2.37
C VAL A 74 7.43 9.30 -2.82
N ASP A 75 8.04 10.09 -1.94
CA ASP A 75 8.51 11.45 -2.22
C ASP A 75 10.04 11.50 -2.12
N ASP A 76 10.71 11.48 -3.28
CA ASP A 76 12.18 11.50 -3.36
C ASP A 76 12.76 12.83 -2.88
N ARG A 77 12.00 13.93 -2.90
CA ARG A 77 12.50 15.26 -2.50
C ARG A 77 12.54 15.40 -0.98
N ARG A 78 11.63 14.73 -0.29
CA ARG A 78 11.54 14.71 1.16
C ARG A 78 12.18 13.48 1.79
N GLU A 79 12.63 12.53 0.96
CA GLU A 79 13.18 11.25 1.40
C GLU A 79 12.22 10.56 2.39
N GLU A 80 10.94 10.45 2.00
CA GLU A 80 9.89 9.84 2.83
C GLU A 80 8.96 8.94 2.01
N GLU A 81 8.43 7.91 2.67
CA GLU A 81 7.37 7.07 2.11
C GLU A 81 6.14 7.09 3.02
N ARG A 82 5.09 7.75 2.55
CA ARG A 82 3.89 7.99 3.35
C ARG A 82 2.76 7.05 2.98
N ILE A 83 2.31 6.26 3.96
CA ILE A 83 1.11 5.43 3.87
C ILE A 83 -0.10 6.36 4.10
N VAL A 84 -0.84 6.60 3.02
CA VAL A 84 -1.93 7.59 2.99
C VAL A 84 -3.25 6.98 3.43
N THR A 85 -3.52 5.72 3.07
CA THR A 85 -4.73 5.00 3.47
C THR A 85 -4.50 3.49 3.39
N VAL A 86 -5.30 2.72 4.12
CA VAL A 86 -5.31 1.26 4.17
C VAL A 86 -6.75 0.78 4.12
N TYR A 87 -7.03 -0.31 3.41
CA TYR A 87 -8.37 -0.90 3.32
C TYR A 87 -8.33 -2.37 2.94
N GLU A 88 -9.38 -3.11 3.28
CA GLU A 88 -9.63 -4.46 2.74
C GLU A 88 -10.19 -4.33 1.32
N PRO A 89 -9.57 -4.96 0.30
CA PRO A 89 -10.11 -4.95 -1.06
C PRO A 89 -11.41 -5.74 -1.13
N HIS A 90 -12.35 -5.28 -1.97
CA HIS A 90 -13.67 -5.89 -2.13
C HIS A 90 -13.74 -6.74 -3.41
N ASP A 91 -14.31 -7.95 -3.32
CA ASP A 91 -14.40 -8.92 -4.44
C ASP A 91 -15.11 -8.37 -5.68
N ASP A 92 -16.10 -7.49 -5.48
CA ASP A 92 -16.83 -6.84 -6.59
C ASP A 92 -15.97 -5.85 -7.38
N LEU A 93 -14.91 -5.30 -6.78
CA LEU A 93 -14.07 -4.26 -7.38
C LEU A 93 -12.75 -4.83 -7.92
N TRP A 94 -12.36 -6.01 -7.49
CA TRP A 94 -11.05 -6.60 -7.74
C TRP A 94 -11.16 -8.04 -8.25
N ASP A 95 -10.12 -8.50 -8.93
CA ASP A 95 -9.97 -9.92 -9.25
C ASP A 95 -9.77 -10.77 -7.97
N GLU A 96 -9.86 -12.10 -8.11
CA GLU A 96 -9.70 -13.06 -7.00
C GLU A 96 -8.36 -12.90 -6.26
N GLY A 97 -7.34 -12.40 -6.96
CA GLY A 97 -6.02 -12.14 -6.38
C GLY A 97 -5.86 -10.76 -5.75
N TYR A 98 -6.86 -9.88 -5.83
CA TYR A 98 -6.81 -8.47 -5.44
C TYR A 98 -5.66 -7.67 -6.06
N ARG A 99 -5.21 -8.05 -7.25
CA ARG A 99 -4.09 -7.41 -7.97
C ARG A 99 -4.56 -6.51 -9.09
N VAL A 100 -5.74 -6.78 -9.65
CA VAL A 100 -6.26 -6.09 -10.83
C VAL A 100 -7.69 -5.63 -10.56
N ARG A 101 -7.97 -4.35 -10.85
CA ARG A 101 -9.35 -3.83 -10.79
C ARG A 101 -10.21 -4.42 -11.92
N ARG A 102 -11.46 -4.71 -11.62
CA ARG A 102 -12.45 -5.14 -12.63
C ARG A 102 -12.90 -4.00 -13.54
#